data_AF-A0A357LNP6-F1
#
_entry.id   AF-A0A357LNP6-F1
#
_cell.length_a   1.000
_cell.length_b   1.000
_cell.length_c   1.000
_cell.angle_alpha   90.00
_cell.angle_beta   90.00
_cell.angle_gamma   90.00
#
_symmetry.space_group_name_H-M   'P 1'
#
loop_
_entity.id
_entity.type
_entity.pdbx_description
1 polymer ?
#
loop_
_entity_poly.entity_id
_entity_poly.type
_entity_poly.pdbx_seq_one_letter_code
_entity_poly.pdbx_strand_id
1 'polypeptide(L)'
;MAAFEVIDIRSFSNLWFWMVLAVMWSSASHRVIGIPYDMIQNAKRHGGRAEHDLEALMQINAQRFFDMRSRSGLTVIGLGCAGLSSLGLLGFSYQIELAQAVFLLAFPISIIATMNLRTAALVRACDGISDGLYRRFRRHRMTTQLLAVASIFVTATWGMYHNISHALLGGIN
;
A
#
# COMPACT_ATOMS: atom_id res chain seq x y z
N MET A 1 -30.16 9.09 7.50
CA MET A 1 -29.31 9.11 8.71
C MET A 1 -29.05 7.66 9.14
N ALA A 2 -28.42 6.84 8.27
CA ALA A 2 -28.23 5.39 8.48
C ALA A 2 -26.83 4.90 8.04
N ALA A 3 -25.93 5.84 7.67
CA ALA A 3 -24.56 5.52 7.27
C ALA A 3 -23.57 5.58 8.45
N PHE A 4 -24.02 6.00 9.63
CA PHE A 4 -23.18 6.15 10.82
C PHE A 4 -23.39 5.05 11.87
N GLU A 5 -24.47 4.27 11.79
CA GLU A 5 -24.77 3.18 12.74
C GLU A 5 -24.09 1.86 12.36
N VAL A 6 -23.60 1.74 11.11
CA VAL A 6 -22.79 0.60 10.63
C VAL A 6 -21.29 0.90 10.69
N ILE A 7 -20.88 2.09 11.12
CA ILE A 7 -19.52 2.34 11.64
C ILE A 7 -19.58 2.05 13.15
N ASP A 8 -20.10 0.87 13.50
CA ASP A 8 -20.08 0.45 14.89
C ASP A 8 -18.62 0.15 15.25
N ILE A 9 -18.26 0.49 16.48
CA ILE A 9 -16.90 0.72 17.00
C ILE A 9 -15.97 -0.53 16.90
N ARG A 10 -16.52 -1.66 16.45
CA ARG A 10 -15.87 -2.93 16.14
C ARG A 10 -15.31 -2.98 14.71
N SER A 11 -14.30 -2.18 14.44
CA SER A 11 -13.74 -2.04 13.08
C SER A 11 -13.32 -3.39 12.45
N PHE A 12 -12.84 -4.34 13.25
CA PHE A 12 -12.38 -5.65 12.77
C PHE A 12 -13.51 -6.68 12.53
N SER A 13 -14.64 -6.54 13.22
CA SER A 13 -15.80 -7.42 13.08
C SER A 13 -16.71 -7.03 11.91
N ASN A 14 -16.47 -5.85 11.33
CA ASN A 14 -17.33 -5.29 10.31
C ASN A 14 -16.82 -5.57 8.90
N LEU A 15 -17.74 -5.93 8.00
CA LEU A 15 -17.46 -6.26 6.61
C LEU A 15 -16.88 -5.07 5.84
N TRP A 16 -17.15 -3.82 6.25
CA TRP A 16 -16.59 -2.63 5.60
C TRP A 16 -15.06 -2.67 5.58
N PHE A 17 -14.42 -3.07 6.68
CA PHE A 17 -12.98 -3.05 6.81
C PHE A 17 -12.34 -4.05 5.85
N TRP A 18 -12.90 -5.25 5.79
CA TRP A 18 -12.46 -6.32 4.89
C TRP A 18 -12.68 -5.97 3.43
N MET A 19 -13.77 -5.28 3.09
CA MET A 19 -14.00 -4.78 1.74
C MET A 19 -12.96 -3.74 1.34
N VAL A 20 -12.68 -2.75 2.21
CA VAL A 20 -11.63 -1.75 1.99
C VAL A 20 -10.27 -2.41 1.84
N LEU A 21 -9.92 -3.36 2.73
CA LEU A 21 -8.68 -4.11 2.68
C LEU A 21 -8.54 -4.86 1.34
N ALA A 22 -9.59 -5.56 0.89
CA ALA A 22 -9.58 -6.31 -0.37
C ALA A 22 -9.43 -5.38 -1.59
N VAL A 23 -10.20 -4.30 -1.65
CA VAL A 23 -10.12 -3.30 -2.75
C VAL A 23 -8.75 -2.63 -2.76
N MET A 24 -8.24 -2.24 -1.59
CA MET A 24 -6.93 -1.64 -1.43
C MET A 24 -5.82 -2.55 -1.96
N TRP A 25 -5.82 -3.83 -1.57
CA TRP A 25 -4.80 -4.79 -2.01
C TRP A 25 -4.96 -5.24 -3.46
N SER A 26 -6.18 -5.29 -3.99
CA SER A 26 -6.43 -5.47 -5.42
C SER A 26 -5.82 -4.32 -6.24
N SER A 27 -6.05 -3.08 -5.79
CA SER A 27 -5.47 -1.89 -6.42
C SER A 27 -3.94 -1.83 -6.27
N ALA A 28 -3.40 -2.11 -5.09
CA ALA A 28 -1.95 -2.08 -4.85
C ALA A 28 -1.19 -3.20 -5.60
N SER A 29 -1.82 -4.36 -5.82
CA SER A 29 -1.16 -5.52 -6.43
C SER A 29 -1.02 -5.44 -7.95
N HIS A 30 -1.90 -4.73 -8.65
CA HIS A 30 -1.88 -4.72 -10.12
C HIS A 30 -0.90 -3.71 -10.72
N ARG A 31 -0.50 -2.67 -9.96
CA ARG A 31 0.39 -1.59 -10.45
C ARG A 31 1.75 -1.62 -9.76
N VAL A 32 2.81 -1.55 -10.56
CA VAL A 32 4.18 -1.27 -10.10
C VAL A 32 4.54 0.10 -10.64
N ILE A 33 4.92 1.06 -9.79
CA ILE A 33 5.16 2.48 -10.18
C ILE A 33 4.04 3.13 -11.02
N GLY A 34 2.80 2.68 -10.86
CA GLY A 34 1.65 3.15 -11.65
C GLY A 34 1.46 2.42 -12.99
N ILE A 35 2.36 1.51 -13.35
CA ILE A 35 2.31 0.72 -14.58
C ILE A 35 1.80 -0.70 -14.29
N PRO A 36 0.78 -1.18 -15.00
CA PRO A 36 0.35 -2.58 -14.97
C PRO A 36 1.49 -3.58 -15.22
N TYR A 37 1.60 -4.60 -14.37
CA TYR A 37 2.72 -5.56 -14.42
C TYR A 37 2.70 -6.46 -15.66
N ASP A 38 1.54 -6.67 -16.26
CA ASP A 38 1.34 -7.34 -17.55
C ASP A 38 2.07 -6.62 -18.69
N MET A 39 2.05 -5.28 -18.73
CA MET A 39 2.81 -4.51 -19.72
C MET A 39 4.32 -4.69 -19.56
N ILE A 40 4.81 -4.78 -18.30
CA ILE A 40 6.22 -5.05 -18.02
C ILE A 40 6.62 -6.43 -18.55
N GLN A 41 5.78 -7.45 -18.35
CA GLN A 41 6.02 -8.78 -18.88
C GLN A 41 5.91 -8.82 -20.41
N ASN A 42 4.97 -8.08 -20.98
CA ASN A 42 4.75 -8.03 -22.42
C ASN A 42 5.96 -7.42 -23.14
N ALA A 43 6.47 -6.29 -22.64
CA ALA A 43 7.68 -5.67 -23.15
C ALA A 43 8.88 -6.62 -23.09
N LYS A 44 9.06 -7.34 -21.98
CA LYS A 44 10.15 -8.30 -21.83
C LYS A 44 10.07 -9.47 -22.84
N ARG A 45 8.86 -9.92 -23.19
CA ARG A 45 8.64 -11.08 -24.05
C ARG A 45 8.70 -10.74 -25.54
N HIS A 46 8.12 -9.61 -25.94
CA HIS A 46 7.91 -9.28 -27.35
C HIS A 46 8.86 -8.17 -27.85
N GLY A 47 9.47 -7.39 -26.96
CA GLY A 47 10.41 -6.33 -27.31
C GLY A 47 9.84 -5.27 -28.26
N GLY A 48 10.71 -4.42 -28.80
CA GLY A 48 10.38 -3.49 -29.88
C GLY A 48 9.40 -2.40 -29.46
N ARG A 49 8.19 -2.40 -30.05
CA ARG A 49 7.17 -1.37 -29.77
C ARG A 49 6.64 -1.45 -28.34
N ALA A 50 6.46 -2.65 -27.81
CA ALA A 50 6.02 -2.85 -26.42
C ALA A 50 7.05 -2.34 -25.40
N GLU A 51 8.33 -2.38 -25.76
CA GLU A 51 9.42 -1.87 -24.93
C GLU A 51 9.49 -0.34 -24.97
N HIS A 52 9.36 0.28 -26.15
CA HIS A 52 9.26 1.73 -26.27
C HIS A 52 8.05 2.31 -25.52
N ASP A 53 6.87 1.68 -25.65
CA ASP A 53 5.67 2.12 -24.94
C ASP A 53 5.85 2.04 -23.43
N LEU A 54 6.53 0.97 -22.96
CA LEU A 54 6.86 0.80 -21.55
C LEU A 54 7.82 1.88 -21.06
N GLU A 55 8.86 2.18 -21.82
CA GLU A 55 9.84 3.21 -21.50
C GLU A 55 9.20 4.60 -21.39
N ALA A 56 8.35 4.96 -22.36
CA ALA A 56 7.60 6.20 -22.33
C ALA A 56 6.72 6.32 -21.08
N LEU A 57 5.99 5.26 -20.73
CA LEU A 57 5.17 5.21 -19.51
C LEU A 57 6.01 5.33 -18.24
N MET A 58 7.20 4.72 -18.22
CA MET A 58 8.14 4.82 -17.10
C MET A 58 8.63 6.24 -16.90
N GLN A 59 9.04 6.92 -17.97
CA GLN A 59 9.49 8.31 -17.90
C GLN A 59 8.37 9.24 -17.44
N ILE A 60 7.14 9.09 -17.96
CA ILE A 60 5.98 9.89 -17.55
C ILE A 60 5.66 9.69 -16.06
N ASN A 61 5.62 8.44 -15.59
CA ASN A 61 5.36 8.16 -14.17
C ASN A 61 6.50 8.68 -13.28
N ALA A 62 7.75 8.50 -13.68
CA ALA A 62 8.90 9.02 -12.95
C ALA A 62 8.84 10.55 -12.83
N GLN A 63 8.53 11.26 -13.91
CA GLN A 63 8.37 12.72 -13.92
C GLN A 63 7.31 13.17 -12.92
N ARG A 64 6.13 12.52 -12.91
CA ARG A 64 5.05 12.83 -11.95
C ARG A 64 5.50 12.70 -10.48
N PHE A 65 6.28 11.68 -10.15
CA PHE A 65 6.81 11.52 -8.79
C PHE A 65 7.80 12.62 -8.41
N PHE A 66 8.60 13.11 -9.37
CA PHE A 66 9.53 14.21 -9.14
C PHE A 66 8.83 15.57 -9.04
N ASP A 67 7.80 15.82 -9.83
CA ASP A 67 6.98 17.05 -9.73
C ASP A 67 6.27 17.14 -8.36
N MET A 68 5.82 15.99 -7.85
CA MET A 68 5.32 15.88 -6.47
C MET A 68 6.44 16.17 -5.44
N ARG A 69 7.63 15.59 -5.65
CA ARG A 69 8.77 15.74 -4.72
C ARG A 69 9.30 17.17 -4.66
N SER A 70 9.37 17.87 -5.80
CA SER A 70 9.97 19.21 -5.89
C SER A 70 9.12 20.30 -5.22
N ARG A 71 7.78 20.15 -5.23
CA ARG A 71 6.87 21.15 -4.66
C ARG A 71 6.53 20.90 -3.19
N SER A 72 6.50 19.64 -2.75
CA SER A 72 5.96 19.31 -1.42
C SER A 72 6.52 18.00 -0.82
N GLY A 73 7.61 17.45 -1.37
CA GLY A 73 8.11 16.13 -1.00
C GLY A 73 8.42 15.97 0.50
N LEU A 74 9.06 16.98 1.11
CA LEU A 74 9.41 16.91 2.53
C LEU A 74 8.16 17.04 3.43
N THR A 75 7.23 17.91 3.06
CA THR A 75 5.97 18.13 3.80
C THR A 75 5.07 16.91 3.74
N VAL A 76 4.94 16.26 2.57
CA VAL A 76 4.13 15.05 2.40
C VAL A 76 4.70 13.88 3.20
N ILE A 77 6.03 13.69 3.16
CA ILE A 77 6.69 12.65 3.96
C ILE A 77 6.54 12.95 5.45
N GLY A 78 6.77 14.20 5.87
CA GLY A 78 6.64 14.62 7.26
C GLY A 78 5.22 14.41 7.80
N LEU A 79 4.20 14.86 7.07
CA LEU A 79 2.80 14.64 7.42
C LEU A 79 2.42 13.16 7.41
N GLY A 80 2.94 12.38 6.45
CA GLY A 80 2.70 10.94 6.39
C GLY A 80 3.28 10.21 7.61
N CYS A 81 4.53 10.52 7.98
CA CYS A 81 5.17 9.95 9.16
C CYS A 81 4.49 10.41 10.46
N ALA A 82 4.15 11.69 10.59
CA ALA A 82 3.44 12.22 11.74
C ALA A 82 2.05 11.58 11.88
N GLY A 83 1.28 11.50 10.80
CA GLY A 83 -0.02 10.84 10.77
C GLY A 83 0.03 9.37 11.15
N LEU A 84 0.99 8.61 10.60
CA LEU A 84 1.22 7.21 10.97
C LEU A 84 1.62 7.06 12.43
N SER A 85 2.47 7.94 12.95
CA SER A 85 2.91 7.91 14.35
C SER A 85 1.74 8.21 15.29
N SER A 86 0.93 9.22 14.96
CA SER A 86 -0.29 9.55 15.71
C SER A 86 -1.30 8.40 15.69
N LEU A 87 -1.51 7.76 14.54
CA LEU A 87 -2.37 6.58 14.43
C LEU A 87 -1.84 5.40 15.26
N GLY A 88 -0.52 5.18 15.26
CA GLY A 88 0.11 4.17 16.09
C GLY A 88 -0.08 4.44 17.58
N LEU A 89 0.12 5.69 18.01
CA LEU A 89 -0.07 6.09 19.40
C LEU A 89 -1.54 5.93 19.83
N LEU A 90 -2.48 6.47 19.06
CA LEU A 90 -3.91 6.36 19.34
C LEU A 90 -4.40 4.90 19.28
N GLY A 91 -3.91 4.12 18.33
CA GLY A 91 -4.29 2.73 18.17
C GLY A 91 -3.78 1.84 19.29
N PHE A 92 -2.48 1.85 19.56
CA PHE A 92 -1.86 0.87 20.46
C PHE A 92 -1.71 1.38 21.91
N SER A 93 -1.50 2.68 22.12
CA SER A 93 -1.40 3.23 23.48
C SER A 93 -2.76 3.53 24.09
N TYR A 94 -3.67 4.12 23.31
CA TYR A 94 -5.03 4.45 23.77
C TYR A 94 -6.05 3.36 23.47
N GLN A 95 -5.64 2.24 22.85
CA GLN A 95 -6.50 1.10 22.52
C GLN A 95 -7.71 1.46 21.65
N ILE A 96 -7.59 2.48 20.80
CA ILE A 96 -8.66 2.90 19.88
C ILE A 96 -8.66 1.96 18.67
N GLU A 97 -9.67 1.09 18.57
CA GLU A 97 -9.81 0.09 17.50
C GLU A 97 -9.74 0.68 16.10
N LEU A 98 -10.45 1.79 15.87
CA LEU A 98 -10.48 2.45 14.57
C LEU A 98 -9.07 2.93 14.16
N ALA A 99 -8.29 3.46 15.11
CA ALA A 99 -6.94 3.92 14.84
C ALA A 99 -6.01 2.73 14.53
N GLN A 100 -6.17 1.59 15.20
CA GLN A 100 -5.43 0.35 14.88
C GLN A 100 -5.76 -0.14 13.46
N ALA A 101 -7.05 -0.18 13.10
CA ALA A 101 -7.50 -0.60 11.78
C ALA A 101 -6.96 0.31 10.67
N VAL A 102 -7.06 1.63 10.85
CA VAL A 102 -6.51 2.60 9.89
C VAL A 102 -4.99 2.53 9.82
N PHE A 103 -4.30 2.33 10.94
CA PHE A 103 -2.85 2.12 10.96
C PHE A 103 -2.45 0.89 10.15
N LEU A 104 -3.13 -0.25 10.34
CA LEU A 104 -2.86 -1.50 9.62
C LEU A 104 -3.11 -1.39 8.11
N LEU A 105 -4.01 -0.50 7.67
CA LEU A 105 -4.21 -0.18 6.26
C LEU A 105 -3.13 0.79 5.73
N ALA A 106 -2.87 1.88 6.46
CA ALA A 106 -2.01 2.97 6.01
C ALA A 106 -0.52 2.60 6.03
N PHE A 107 -0.08 1.84 7.03
CA PHE A 107 1.31 1.46 7.22
C PHE A 107 1.90 0.70 6.01
N PRO A 108 1.33 -0.42 5.53
CA PRO A 108 1.88 -1.12 4.37
C PRO A 108 1.84 -0.28 3.09
N ILE A 109 0.81 0.55 2.90
CA ILE A 109 0.73 1.46 1.75
C ILE A 109 1.86 2.49 1.78
N SER A 110 2.26 2.98 2.96
CA SER A 110 3.40 3.90 3.08
C SER A 110 4.73 3.29 2.65
N ILE A 111 4.92 1.99 2.91
CA ILE A 111 6.09 1.22 2.45
C ILE A 111 6.08 1.14 0.92
N ILE A 112 4.94 0.79 0.32
CA ILE A 112 4.77 0.73 -1.14
C ILE A 112 5.03 2.11 -1.78
N ALA A 113 4.52 3.18 -1.20
CA ALA A 113 4.77 4.55 -1.66
C ALA A 113 6.26 4.89 -1.67
N THR A 114 6.99 4.53 -0.61
CA THR A 114 8.45 4.72 -0.53
C THR A 114 9.18 3.88 -1.58
N MET A 115 8.75 2.64 -1.80
CA MET A 115 9.32 1.78 -2.84
C MET A 115 9.07 2.33 -4.25
N ASN A 116 7.90 2.92 -4.50
CA ASN A 116 7.57 3.58 -5.77
C ASN A 116 8.50 4.76 -6.01
N LEU A 117 8.71 5.63 -5.01
CA LEU A 117 9.63 6.77 -5.11
C LEU A 117 11.07 6.32 -5.40
N ARG A 118 11.56 5.29 -4.71
CA ARG A 118 12.91 4.74 -4.97
C ARG A 118 13.04 4.18 -6.38
N THR A 119 12.00 3.52 -6.88
CA THR A 119 12.00 2.91 -8.21
C THR A 119 11.91 4.00 -9.30
N ALA A 120 11.08 5.02 -9.10
CA ALA A 120 11.00 6.18 -9.99
C ALA A 120 12.32 6.97 -10.08
N ALA A 121 13.03 7.13 -8.95
CA ALA A 121 14.34 7.77 -8.93
C ALA A 121 15.39 6.97 -9.71
N LEU A 122 15.37 5.64 -9.62
CA LEU A 122 16.24 4.76 -10.40
C LEU A 122 15.95 4.80 -11.90
N VAL A 123 14.67 4.76 -12.28
CA VAL A 123 14.24 4.86 -13.69
C VAL A 123 14.79 6.12 -14.34
N ARG A 124 14.78 7.26 -13.64
CA ARG A 124 15.32 8.53 -14.17
C ARG A 124 16.84 8.53 -14.33
N ALA A 125 17.55 7.74 -13.51
CA ALA A 125 19.01 7.65 -13.55
C ALA A 125 19.52 6.63 -14.58
N CYS A 126 18.62 5.87 -15.22
CA CYS A 126 18.96 4.92 -16.27
C CYS A 126 18.58 5.50 -17.64
N ASP A 127 19.49 5.40 -18.61
CA ASP A 127 19.26 5.84 -20.00
C ASP A 127 18.49 4.82 -20.85
N GLY A 128 17.66 3.98 -20.22
CA GLY A 128 16.84 2.99 -20.92
C GLY A 128 16.49 1.75 -20.10
N ILE A 129 15.67 0.89 -20.70
CA ILE A 129 15.29 -0.39 -20.12
C ILE A 129 16.50 -1.33 -20.12
N SER A 130 16.78 -1.93 -18.97
CA SER A 130 17.85 -2.93 -18.80
C SER A 130 17.34 -4.16 -18.05
N ASP A 131 18.05 -5.27 -18.19
CA ASP A 131 17.77 -6.50 -17.44
C ASP A 131 17.80 -6.29 -15.92
N GLY A 132 18.63 -5.37 -15.45
CA GLY A 132 18.67 -4.94 -14.05
C GLY A 132 17.36 -4.28 -13.61
N LEU A 133 16.77 -3.46 -14.47
CA LEU A 133 15.50 -2.78 -14.23
C LEU A 133 14.33 -3.77 -14.21
N TYR A 134 14.26 -4.73 -15.14
CA TYR A 134 13.27 -5.82 -15.09
C TYR A 134 13.37 -6.65 -13.80
N ARG A 135 14.60 -6.95 -13.34
CA ARG A 135 14.83 -7.66 -12.08
C ARG A 135 14.34 -6.85 -10.88
N ARG A 136 14.47 -5.52 -10.92
CA ARG A 136 13.96 -4.60 -9.91
C ARG A 136 12.43 -4.57 -9.87
N PHE A 137 11.76 -4.50 -11.01
CA PHE A 137 10.28 -4.56 -11.07
C PHE A 137 9.73 -5.88 -10.54
N ARG A 138 10.38 -7.01 -10.88
CA ARG A 138 10.02 -8.31 -10.31
C ARG A 138 10.16 -8.33 -8.79
N ARG A 139 11.27 -7.81 -8.25
CA ARG A 139 11.47 -7.69 -6.80
C ARG A 139 10.42 -6.79 -6.16
N HIS A 140 10.12 -5.64 -6.77
CA HIS A 140 9.09 -4.72 -6.29
C HIS A 140 7.73 -5.44 -6.19
N ARG A 141 7.30 -6.12 -7.25
CA ARG A 141 6.05 -6.90 -7.26
C ARG A 141 6.03 -7.96 -6.17
N MET A 142 7.11 -8.72 -6.02
CA MET A 142 7.23 -9.76 -5.00
C MET A 142 7.13 -9.18 -3.59
N THR A 143 7.80 -8.06 -3.32
CA THR A 143 7.69 -7.36 -2.04
C THR A 143 6.26 -6.88 -1.79
N THR A 144 5.58 -6.30 -2.79
CA THR A 144 4.18 -5.88 -2.65
C THR A 144 3.26 -7.07 -2.33
N GLN A 145 3.47 -8.23 -2.96
CA GLN A 145 2.71 -9.45 -2.65
C GLN A 145 2.97 -9.94 -1.23
N LEU A 146 4.24 -10.01 -0.82
CA LEU A 146 4.62 -10.40 0.53
C LEU A 146 4.01 -9.46 1.57
N LEU A 147 4.02 -8.14 1.28
CA LEU A 147 3.38 -7.14 2.13
C LEU A 147 1.87 -7.35 2.19
N ALA A 148 1.22 -7.67 1.06
CA ALA A 148 -0.21 -7.97 1.02
C ALA A 148 -0.56 -9.16 1.92
N VAL A 149 0.14 -10.27 1.73
CA VAL A 149 -0.07 -11.49 2.51
C VAL A 149 0.21 -11.24 3.99
N ALA A 150 1.33 -10.60 4.31
CA ALA A 150 1.69 -10.27 5.69
C ALA A 150 0.66 -9.34 6.33
N SER A 151 0.21 -8.30 5.63
CA SER A 151 -0.80 -7.37 6.14
C SER A 151 -2.15 -8.04 6.36
N ILE A 152 -2.64 -8.84 5.41
CA ILE A 152 -3.89 -9.59 5.57
C ILE A 152 -3.77 -10.54 6.77
N PHE A 153 -2.65 -11.26 6.89
CA PHE A 153 -2.43 -12.20 7.99
C PHE A 153 -2.37 -11.52 9.36
N VAL A 154 -1.56 -10.45 9.50
CA VAL A 154 -1.45 -9.69 10.75
C VAL A 154 -2.80 -9.09 11.13
N THR A 155 -3.50 -8.53 10.15
CA THR A 155 -4.82 -7.92 10.35
C THR A 155 -5.87 -8.94 10.76
N ALA A 156 -5.88 -10.12 10.13
CA ALA A 156 -6.78 -11.21 10.49
C ALA A 156 -6.52 -11.72 11.90
N THR A 157 -5.24 -11.93 12.23
CA THR A 157 -4.83 -12.42 13.55
C THR A 157 -5.19 -11.42 14.64
N TRP A 158 -4.90 -10.13 14.42
CA TRP A 158 -5.23 -9.05 15.35
C TRP A 158 -6.75 -8.88 15.51
N GLY A 159 -7.50 -8.90 14.40
CA GLY A 159 -8.95 -8.82 14.43
C GLY A 159 -9.60 -9.99 15.16
N MET A 160 -9.09 -11.21 15.01
CA MET A 160 -9.55 -12.38 15.77
C MET A 160 -9.23 -12.27 17.27
N TYR A 161 -8.01 -11.84 17.62
CA TYR A 161 -7.63 -11.59 19.01
C TYR A 161 -8.60 -10.59 19.67
N HIS A 162 -8.89 -9.50 18.96
CA HIS A 162 -9.80 -8.47 19.44
C HIS A 162 -11.23 -9.00 19.62
N ASN A 163 -11.72 -9.76 18.63
CA ASN A 163 -13.06 -10.37 18.69
C ASN A 163 -13.19 -11.38 19.84
N ILE A 164 -12.17 -12.20 20.09
CA ILE A 164 -12.15 -13.18 21.19
C ILE A 164 -12.08 -12.46 22.55
N SER A 165 -11.25 -11.42 22.68
CA SER A 165 -11.14 -10.66 23.93
C SER A 165 -12.48 -10.01 24.34
N HIS A 166 -13.22 -9.47 23.37
CA HIS A 166 -14.56 -8.94 23.58
C HIS A 166 -15.60 -10.03 23.89
N ALA A 167 -15.51 -11.18 23.23
CA ALA A 167 -16.41 -12.31 23.50
C ALA A 167 -16.22 -12.89 24.90
N LEU A 168 -14.98 -12.95 25.39
CA LEU A 168 -14.65 -13.44 26.74
C LEU A 168 -15.03 -12.44 27.84
N LEU A 169 -14.87 -11.13 27.60
CA LEU A 169 -15.24 -10.08 28.56
C LEU A 169 -16.75 -9.76 28.56
N GLY A 170 -17.46 -10.04 27.46
CA GLY A 170 -18.91 -9.91 27.36
C GLY A 170 -19.71 -11.13 27.80
N GLY A 171 -19.05 -12.26 28.10
CA GLY A 171 -19.68 -13.52 28.56
C GLY A 171 -19.83 -13.64 30.08
N ILE A 172 -19.41 -12.62 30.84
CA ILE A 172 -19.66 -12.46 32.27
C ILE A 172 -20.53 -11.22 32.46
N ASN A 173 -21.82 -11.35 32.14
CA ASN A 173 -22.93 -10.55 32.67
C ASN A 173 -24.23 -11.33 32.44
#